data_AF-A0A2G2CXT8-F1
#
_entry.id   AF-A0A2G2CXT8-F1
#
_cell.length_a   1.000
_cell.length_b   1.000
_cell.length_c   1.000
_cell.angle_alpha   90.00
_cell.angle_beta   90.00
_cell.angle_gamma   90.00
#
_symmetry.space_group_name_H-M   'P 1'
#
loop_
_entity.id
_entity.type
_entity.pdbx_description
1 polymer ?
#
loop_
_entity_poly.entity_id
_entity_poly.type
_entity_poly.pdbx_seq_one_letter_code
_entity_poly.pdbx_strand_id
1 'polypeptide(L)'
;MSGSKKTKSCIHEFEFKHTTEKQDGRENTQAVAQPPAASAVGAGCRGWRGAVARGTGPARHRRKRAFARRSVGGEMMSERQPRFEWIMEPGTGKALEVRKGQILRIEQVLGAQCVDFNCFNLHDYKEFMHCGRTRTVHGFNPGKGTYLWSAPPRERAMMYIAEDTYGRNDVLFPRCSAYLYESAYGYHTHTNCHDIQSEAQREYGLTPDDVHDSFNMFMCTEVTLEGSATITRQQSKQGDHIDLIALMDVLAVPNVCGADVMRTSNFGLKPIKLQIFDATDEEMAAIPQTPTLNSQRTPKDFVNSQIKATRELVPDAAYVPQFVNTPLQETPVDIDLDEKEVARFEALARRSIYGNDDASSLRDIVFSWWENRYLNSASGAPRISAQKK
;
A
#
# COMPACT_ATOMS: atom_id res chain seq x y z
N MET A 1 2.23 -6.55 56.90
CA MET A 1 2.65 -7.32 55.71
C MET A 1 1.38 -7.73 55.01
N SER A 2 1.04 -7.43 53.76
CA SER A 2 1.68 -6.97 52.52
C SER A 2 0.62 -6.07 51.82
N GLY A 3 0.90 -4.99 51.10
CA GLY A 3 1.93 -4.77 50.08
C GLY A 3 1.24 -4.55 48.73
N SER A 4 0.45 -3.46 48.58
CA SER A 4 -0.19 -3.06 47.33
C SER A 4 0.84 -2.47 46.37
N LYS A 5 1.02 -3.08 45.18
CA LYS A 5 1.84 -2.54 44.09
C LYS A 5 0.93 -1.85 43.07
N LYS A 6 0.95 -0.52 43.10
CA LYS A 6 0.51 0.33 41.98
C LYS A 6 1.69 0.49 41.02
N THR A 7 1.52 0.10 39.76
CA THR A 7 2.43 0.44 38.66
C THR A 7 2.10 1.85 38.16
N LYS A 8 3.05 2.77 38.31
CA LYS A 8 2.99 4.12 37.74
C LYS A 8 3.51 4.05 36.30
N SER A 9 2.70 4.47 35.34
CA SER A 9 3.15 4.86 34.00
C SER A 9 3.61 6.32 34.09
N CYS A 10 4.86 6.59 33.71
CA CYS A 10 5.41 7.93 33.55
C CYS A 10 5.35 8.28 32.07
N ILE A 11 4.38 9.11 31.68
CA ILE A 11 4.42 9.87 30.43
C ILE A 11 4.34 11.34 30.85
N HIS A 12 5.33 12.11 30.42
CA HIS A 12 5.45 13.53 30.72
C HIS A 12 4.33 14.32 30.02
N GLU A 13 3.54 15.06 30.81
CA GLU A 13 2.59 16.06 30.31
C GLU A 13 3.35 17.23 29.66
N PHE A 14 3.05 17.51 28.39
CA PHE A 14 3.39 18.78 27.75
C PHE A 14 2.09 19.60 27.61
N GLU A 15 1.98 20.69 28.37
CA GLU A 15 0.94 21.70 28.19
C GLU A 15 1.22 22.51 26.91
N PHE A 16 0.30 22.47 25.93
CA PHE A 16 0.31 23.38 24.80
C PHE A 16 -0.82 24.42 24.94
N LYS A 17 -0.42 25.70 24.98
CA LYS A 17 -1.34 26.84 24.99
C LYS A 17 -1.98 27.01 23.61
N HIS A 18 -3.31 26.96 23.56
CA HIS A 18 -4.09 27.38 22.39
C HIS A 18 -4.06 28.90 22.24
N THR A 19 -3.65 29.39 21.07
CA THR A 19 -3.94 30.75 20.60
C THR A 19 -4.73 30.64 19.30
N THR A 20 -6.00 31.01 19.34
CA THR A 20 -6.89 31.14 18.18
C THR A 20 -6.80 32.57 17.65
N GLU A 21 -6.28 32.74 16.44
CA GLU A 21 -6.48 33.96 15.65
C GLU A 21 -7.32 33.62 14.42
N LYS A 22 -8.46 34.32 14.31
CA LYS A 22 -9.26 34.41 13.08
C LYS A 22 -8.63 35.45 12.18
N GLN A 23 -8.50 35.14 10.88
CA GLN A 23 -8.34 36.18 9.87
C GLN A 23 -9.31 35.98 8.71
N ASP A 24 -9.99 37.08 8.41
CA ASP A 24 -11.06 37.26 7.44
C ASP A 24 -10.60 37.14 5.97
N GLY A 25 -11.50 36.56 5.18
CA GLY A 25 -12.08 37.18 4.00
C GLY A 25 -11.15 37.66 2.89
N ARG A 26 -11.08 36.88 1.80
CA ARG A 26 -10.95 37.42 0.43
C ARG A 26 -11.79 36.61 -0.55
N GLU A 27 -12.80 37.28 -1.10
CA GLU A 27 -13.49 36.90 -2.33
C GLU A 27 -12.51 36.88 -3.50
N ASN A 28 -12.66 35.90 -4.39
CA ASN A 28 -12.05 35.99 -5.72
C ASN A 28 -13.04 35.45 -6.77
N THR A 29 -13.56 36.38 -7.56
CA THR A 29 -14.40 36.18 -8.74
C THR A 29 -13.64 35.41 -9.82
N GLN A 30 -14.17 34.28 -10.28
CA GLN A 30 -13.70 33.59 -11.49
C GLN A 30 -14.60 33.90 -12.69
N ALA A 31 -13.97 34.40 -13.75
CA ALA A 31 -14.57 34.62 -15.06
C ALA A 31 -14.77 33.29 -15.80
N VAL A 32 -15.95 33.14 -16.40
CA VAL A 32 -16.37 31.99 -17.20
C VAL A 32 -15.80 32.12 -18.62
N ALA A 33 -15.04 31.12 -19.08
CA ALA A 33 -14.64 30.98 -20.48
C ALA A 33 -15.39 29.79 -21.11
N GLN A 34 -16.13 30.06 -22.19
CA GLN A 34 -16.82 29.07 -23.01
C GLN A 34 -15.84 28.32 -23.95
N PRO A 35 -16.07 27.03 -24.25
CA PRO A 35 -15.28 26.29 -25.24
C PRO A 35 -15.77 26.56 -26.68
N PRO A 36 -14.90 26.61 -27.68
CA PRO A 36 -15.32 26.68 -29.07
C PRO A 36 -15.73 25.30 -29.62
N ALA A 37 -16.61 25.36 -30.62
CA ALA A 37 -17.39 24.28 -31.21
C ALA A 37 -16.59 23.21 -31.97
N ALA A 38 -17.18 22.02 -32.02
CA ALA A 38 -16.74 20.86 -32.78
C ALA A 38 -16.88 21.08 -34.31
N SER A 39 -15.87 20.66 -35.06
CA SER A 39 -15.97 20.41 -36.50
C SER A 39 -15.71 18.94 -36.80
N ALA A 40 -16.70 18.27 -37.37
CA ALA A 40 -16.63 16.91 -37.85
C ALA A 40 -15.82 16.81 -39.15
N VAL A 41 -14.90 15.84 -39.23
CA VAL A 41 -14.43 15.25 -40.50
C VAL A 41 -14.29 13.75 -40.30
N GLY A 42 -14.98 12.98 -41.13
CA GLY A 42 -15.02 11.52 -41.06
C GLY A 42 -14.03 10.80 -41.97
N ALA A 43 -14.21 9.47 -41.95
CA ALA A 43 -13.71 8.43 -42.86
C ALA A 43 -12.33 7.80 -42.56
N GLY A 44 -12.34 6.48 -42.34
CA GLY A 44 -11.26 5.64 -42.86
C GLY A 44 -10.73 4.44 -42.05
N CYS A 45 -11.50 3.74 -41.20
CA CYS A 45 -11.01 2.48 -40.62
C CYS A 45 -11.22 1.30 -41.59
N ARG A 46 -10.15 0.92 -42.31
CA ARG A 46 -10.07 -0.33 -43.08
C ARG A 46 -9.85 -1.51 -42.13
N GLY A 47 -10.75 -2.48 -42.19
CA GLY A 47 -10.74 -3.69 -41.38
C GLY A 47 -9.56 -4.61 -41.69
N TRP A 48 -8.91 -5.09 -40.63
CA TRP A 48 -8.00 -6.23 -40.68
C TRP A 48 -8.81 -7.52 -40.52
N ARG A 49 -8.88 -8.33 -41.58
CA ARG A 49 -9.31 -9.73 -41.53
C ARG A 49 -8.08 -10.60 -41.32
N GLY A 50 -7.93 -11.18 -40.12
CA GLY A 50 -6.94 -12.21 -39.81
C GLY A 50 -7.63 -13.57 -39.66
N ALA A 51 -7.17 -14.54 -40.43
CA ALA A 51 -7.79 -15.83 -40.64
C ALA A 51 -7.82 -16.75 -39.41
N VAL A 52 -8.92 -17.47 -39.25
CA VAL A 52 -9.11 -18.57 -38.28
C VAL A 52 -8.50 -19.84 -38.88
N ALA A 53 -7.37 -20.31 -38.33
CA ALA A 53 -6.83 -21.62 -38.63
C ALA A 53 -7.23 -22.61 -37.52
N ARG A 54 -8.07 -23.59 -37.86
CA ARG A 54 -8.38 -24.75 -37.02
C ARG A 54 -7.22 -25.75 -37.14
N GLY A 55 -6.60 -26.10 -36.02
CA GLY A 55 -5.61 -27.18 -35.92
C GLY A 55 -5.84 -27.97 -34.65
N THR A 56 -6.50 -29.12 -34.76
CA THR A 56 -6.68 -30.11 -33.70
C THR A 56 -5.48 -31.06 -33.70
N GLY A 57 -4.71 -31.08 -32.61
CA GLY A 57 -3.66 -32.07 -32.37
C GLY A 57 -3.51 -32.32 -30.87
N PRO A 58 -3.31 -33.58 -30.41
CA PRO A 58 -3.37 -33.92 -29.00
C PRO A 58 -2.08 -33.50 -28.27
N ALA A 59 -2.24 -32.78 -27.16
CA ALA A 59 -1.15 -32.35 -26.29
C ALA A 59 -0.56 -33.54 -25.51
N ARG A 60 0.69 -33.91 -25.81
CA ARG A 60 1.46 -34.87 -25.01
C ARG A 60 1.91 -34.22 -23.69
N HIS A 61 1.38 -34.71 -22.57
CA HIS A 61 1.86 -34.35 -21.23
C HIS A 61 3.28 -34.85 -20.98
N ARG A 62 4.26 -33.94 -21.01
CA ARG A 62 5.60 -34.15 -20.48
C ARG A 62 5.57 -33.91 -18.97
N ARG A 63 5.70 -34.98 -18.17
CA ARG A 63 5.94 -34.90 -16.72
C ARG A 63 7.21 -34.09 -16.46
N LYS A 64 7.08 -32.90 -15.87
CA LYS A 64 8.21 -32.14 -15.33
C LYS A 64 8.70 -32.85 -14.07
N ARG A 65 9.94 -33.33 -14.08
CA ARG A 65 10.64 -33.83 -12.89
C ARG A 65 10.82 -32.68 -11.91
N ALA A 66 10.38 -32.87 -10.68
CA ALA A 66 10.65 -31.96 -9.57
C ALA A 66 12.16 -31.92 -9.31
N PHE A 67 12.78 -30.76 -9.47
CA PHE A 67 14.11 -30.49 -8.94
C PHE A 67 13.95 -30.18 -7.45
N ALA A 68 14.47 -31.04 -6.58
CA ALA A 68 14.62 -30.74 -5.17
C ALA A 68 15.58 -29.55 -5.03
N ARG A 69 15.09 -28.43 -4.47
CA ARG A 69 15.91 -27.28 -4.11
C ARG A 69 16.81 -27.67 -2.94
N ARG A 70 18.12 -27.58 -3.14
CA ARG A 70 19.08 -27.47 -2.03
C ARG A 70 18.81 -26.13 -1.33
N SER A 71 18.56 -26.17 -0.02
CA SER A 71 18.63 -24.99 0.84
C SER A 71 20.09 -24.53 0.88
N VAL A 72 20.37 -23.36 0.32
CA VAL A 72 21.64 -22.67 0.55
C VAL A 72 21.54 -22.08 1.94
N GLY A 73 22.39 -22.54 2.86
CA GLY A 73 22.46 -22.04 4.22
C GLY A 73 23.13 -20.67 4.22
N GLY A 74 22.32 -19.61 4.10
CA GLY A 74 22.69 -18.28 4.58
C GLY A 74 22.28 -18.15 6.05
N GLU A 75 23.06 -17.41 6.83
CA GLU A 75 22.64 -16.97 8.17
C GLU A 75 21.19 -16.48 8.11
N MET A 76 20.34 -17.02 8.99
CA MET A 76 18.94 -16.61 9.06
C MET A 76 18.88 -15.11 9.30
N MET A 77 18.12 -14.38 8.48
CA MET A 77 17.92 -12.92 8.61
C MET A 77 17.59 -12.49 10.05
N SER A 78 16.95 -13.35 10.84
CA SER A 78 16.63 -13.12 12.25
C SER A 78 17.83 -12.94 13.19
N GLU A 79 19.03 -13.34 12.78
CA GLU A 79 20.26 -13.20 13.58
C GLU A 79 21.04 -11.93 13.24
N ARG A 80 20.70 -11.23 12.14
CA ARG A 80 21.38 -10.00 11.73
C ARG A 80 20.87 -8.82 12.54
N GLN A 81 21.79 -7.96 12.99
CA GLN A 81 21.41 -6.71 13.67
C GLN A 81 20.93 -5.68 12.63
N PRO A 82 19.73 -5.09 12.81
CA PRO A 82 19.25 -4.07 11.90
C PRO A 82 20.07 -2.77 12.04
N ARG A 83 20.33 -2.10 10.92
CA ARG A 83 20.87 -0.72 10.88
C ARG A 83 19.86 0.31 11.37
N PHE A 84 18.59 0.00 11.22
CA PHE A 84 17.47 0.84 11.59
C PHE A 84 16.31 -0.07 12.01
N GLU A 85 15.63 0.30 13.08
CA GLU A 85 14.39 -0.33 13.52
C GLU A 85 13.43 0.76 14.00
N TRP A 86 12.17 0.65 13.59
CA TRP A 86 11.11 1.60 13.96
C TRP A 86 9.75 0.92 14.00
N ILE A 87 8.91 1.29 14.97
CA ILE A 87 7.51 0.92 15.01
C ILE A 87 6.69 2.09 14.47
N MET A 88 6.08 1.89 13.30
CA MET A 88 5.21 2.86 12.64
C MET A 88 3.79 2.69 13.16
N GLU A 89 3.27 3.74 13.79
CA GLU A 89 1.95 3.73 14.44
C GLU A 89 0.81 3.91 13.43
N PRO A 90 -0.41 3.45 13.75
CA PRO A 90 -1.62 3.75 13.00
C PRO A 90 -1.79 5.23 12.62
N GLY A 91 -2.20 5.48 11.37
CA GLY A 91 -2.37 6.84 10.84
C GLY A 91 -1.06 7.53 10.44
N THR A 92 0.09 6.84 10.50
CA THR A 92 1.40 7.42 10.18
C THR A 92 2.13 6.69 9.05
N GLY A 93 3.12 7.37 8.48
CA GLY A 93 4.01 6.88 7.44
C GLY A 93 5.47 7.23 7.75
N LYS A 94 6.42 6.62 7.04
CA LYS A 94 7.84 7.00 7.17
C LYS A 94 8.55 6.93 5.84
N ALA A 95 9.27 7.99 5.48
CA ALA A 95 10.20 7.98 4.36
C ALA A 95 11.59 7.52 4.84
N LEU A 96 12.16 6.54 4.13
CA LEU A 96 13.40 5.86 4.47
C LEU A 96 14.32 5.81 3.25
N GLU A 97 15.56 6.28 3.41
CA GLU A 97 16.61 6.00 2.44
C GLU A 97 17.02 4.52 2.56
N VAL A 98 16.88 3.78 1.47
CA VAL A 98 17.35 2.39 1.36
C VAL A 98 18.36 2.35 0.22
N ARG A 99 19.62 2.20 0.58
CA ARG A 99 20.74 2.20 -0.37
C ARG A 99 20.79 0.89 -1.13
N LYS A 100 21.35 0.92 -2.34
CA LYS A 100 21.56 -0.29 -3.15
C LYS A 100 22.28 -1.36 -2.34
N GLY A 101 21.75 -2.58 -2.35
CA GLY A 101 22.28 -3.69 -1.56
C GLY A 101 21.78 -3.75 -0.13
N GLN A 102 20.86 -2.88 0.28
CA GLN A 102 20.16 -2.99 1.56
C GLN A 102 18.82 -3.71 1.42
N ILE A 103 18.36 -4.28 2.52
CA ILE A 103 17.08 -4.95 2.68
C ILE A 103 16.18 -4.06 3.53
N LEU A 104 15.01 -3.70 3.02
CA LEU A 104 13.93 -3.15 3.82
C LEU A 104 12.96 -4.28 4.18
N ARG A 105 12.83 -4.56 5.48
CA ARG A 105 11.82 -5.46 6.03
C ARG A 105 10.63 -4.68 6.55
N ILE A 106 9.43 -5.08 6.13
CA ILE A 106 8.15 -4.60 6.64
C ILE A 106 7.46 -5.78 7.33
N GLU A 107 7.25 -5.69 8.64
CA GLU A 107 6.80 -6.79 9.49
C GLU A 107 5.51 -6.43 10.25
N GLN A 108 4.59 -7.39 10.29
CA GLN A 108 3.37 -7.34 11.10
C GLN A 108 3.68 -7.41 12.59
N VAL A 109 3.33 -6.37 13.36
CA VAL A 109 3.49 -6.39 14.83
C VAL A 109 2.42 -7.27 15.49
N LEU A 110 1.16 -7.12 15.06
CA LEU A 110 0.02 -7.88 15.59
C LEU A 110 -0.63 -8.77 14.53
N GLY A 111 -0.28 -8.59 13.25
CA GLY A 111 -0.99 -9.18 12.12
C GLY A 111 -2.16 -8.34 11.66
N ALA A 112 -2.74 -8.75 10.54
CA ALA A 112 -3.96 -8.17 9.99
C ALA A 112 -3.93 -6.64 9.75
N GLN A 113 -2.79 -6.07 9.32
CA GLN A 113 -2.65 -4.67 8.89
C GLN A 113 -2.09 -4.54 7.47
N CYS A 114 -2.74 -3.74 6.62
CA CYS A 114 -2.22 -3.44 5.27
C CYS A 114 -1.19 -2.32 5.31
N VAL A 115 -0.20 -2.38 4.41
CA VAL A 115 0.78 -1.31 4.21
C VAL A 115 0.73 -0.84 2.77
N ASP A 116 0.47 0.45 2.59
CA ASP A 116 0.67 1.10 1.30
C ASP A 116 2.14 1.49 1.16
N PHE A 117 2.68 1.37 -0.05
CA PHE A 117 4.10 1.60 -0.31
C PHE A 117 4.33 2.39 -1.59
N ASN A 118 5.05 3.51 -1.47
CA ASN A 118 5.63 4.25 -2.59
C ASN A 118 7.16 4.12 -2.58
N CYS A 119 7.79 4.27 -3.76
CA CYS A 119 9.22 4.10 -3.91
C CYS A 119 9.74 4.96 -5.06
N PHE A 120 10.72 5.80 -4.75
CA PHE A 120 11.34 6.75 -5.67
C PHE A 120 12.83 6.42 -5.80
N ASN A 121 13.44 6.68 -6.95
CA ASN A 121 14.89 6.75 -7.03
C ASN A 121 15.36 7.98 -6.25
N LEU A 122 16.31 7.80 -5.35
CA LEU A 122 16.81 8.87 -4.47
C LEU A 122 17.47 10.01 -5.26
N HIS A 123 18.07 9.68 -6.40
CA HIS A 123 18.84 10.59 -7.25
C HIS A 123 18.00 11.23 -8.37
N ASP A 124 16.77 10.74 -8.58
CA ASP A 124 15.78 11.35 -9.46
C ASP A 124 14.38 10.84 -9.11
N TYR A 125 13.62 11.65 -8.37
CA TYR A 125 12.27 11.29 -7.94
C TYR A 125 11.24 11.22 -9.07
N LYS A 126 11.54 11.71 -10.28
CA LYS A 126 10.70 11.45 -11.47
C LYS A 126 10.88 10.02 -12.00
N GLU A 127 11.82 9.26 -11.46
CA GLU A 127 11.79 7.80 -11.50
C GLU A 127 11.16 7.26 -10.21
N PHE A 128 9.96 6.72 -10.35
CA PHE A 128 9.21 6.12 -9.24
C PHE A 128 8.60 4.79 -9.67
N MET A 129 8.19 4.00 -8.68
CA MET A 129 7.60 2.69 -8.87
C MET A 129 6.30 2.77 -9.69
N HIS A 130 6.12 1.83 -10.60
CA HIS A 130 5.01 1.80 -11.53
C HIS A 130 4.22 0.50 -11.40
N CYS A 131 3.10 0.56 -10.65
CA CYS A 131 2.18 -0.55 -10.47
C CYS A 131 1.74 -1.18 -11.79
N GLY A 132 1.50 -0.37 -12.83
CA GLY A 132 1.12 -0.86 -14.15
C GLY A 132 2.15 -1.81 -14.76
N ARG A 133 3.44 -1.46 -14.72
CA ARG A 133 4.51 -2.33 -15.25
C ARG A 133 4.70 -3.55 -14.37
N THR A 134 4.77 -3.37 -13.05
CA THR A 134 4.88 -4.47 -12.09
C THR A 134 3.75 -5.49 -12.31
N ARG A 135 2.52 -5.01 -12.49
CA ARG A 135 1.32 -5.82 -12.77
C ARG A 135 1.42 -6.59 -14.08
N THR A 136 1.88 -5.97 -15.16
CA THR A 136 2.02 -6.65 -16.46
C THR A 136 3.06 -7.77 -16.41
N VAL A 137 4.14 -7.60 -15.65
CA VAL A 137 5.22 -8.59 -15.58
C VAL A 137 4.94 -9.68 -14.56
N HIS A 138 4.32 -9.36 -13.43
CA HIS A 138 4.21 -10.25 -12.27
C HIS A 138 2.77 -10.60 -11.87
N GLY A 139 1.76 -10.10 -12.57
CA GLY A 139 0.35 -10.29 -12.23
C GLY A 139 -0.14 -9.32 -11.15
N PHE A 140 -1.38 -9.52 -10.67
CA PHE A 140 -2.04 -8.61 -9.73
C PHE A 140 -1.46 -8.64 -8.31
N ASN A 141 -0.81 -9.74 -7.93
CA ASN A 141 -0.31 -9.99 -6.58
C ASN A 141 1.18 -10.38 -6.62
N PRO A 142 2.09 -9.44 -6.89
CA PRO A 142 3.53 -9.72 -6.89
C PRO A 142 3.97 -10.15 -5.47
N GLY A 143 4.91 -11.10 -5.39
CA GLY A 143 5.42 -11.65 -4.13
C GLY A 143 6.86 -12.13 -4.29
N LYS A 144 7.31 -13.07 -3.44
CA LYS A 144 8.68 -13.60 -3.46
C LYS A 144 9.18 -13.96 -4.87
N GLY A 145 10.36 -13.45 -5.23
CA GLY A 145 11.01 -13.69 -6.52
C GLY A 145 10.58 -12.75 -7.64
N THR A 146 9.86 -11.67 -7.32
CA THR A 146 9.42 -10.65 -8.30
C THR A 146 10.08 -9.30 -8.05
N TYR A 147 9.87 -8.33 -8.96
CA TYR A 147 10.46 -7.00 -8.89
C TYR A 147 9.39 -5.92 -8.82
N LEU A 148 9.72 -4.81 -8.15
CA LEU A 148 9.00 -3.55 -8.30
C LEU A 148 9.71 -2.74 -9.39
N TRP A 149 9.00 -2.41 -10.47
CA TRP A 149 9.55 -1.74 -11.66
C TRP A 149 9.32 -0.23 -11.62
N SER A 150 10.25 0.57 -12.15
CA SER A 150 10.06 2.00 -12.33
C SER A 150 9.21 2.34 -13.57
N ALA A 151 8.68 3.57 -13.60
CA ALA A 151 7.90 4.07 -14.73
C ALA A 151 8.75 4.29 -16.00
N PRO A 152 8.15 4.22 -17.20
CA PRO A 152 8.77 4.73 -18.42
C PRO A 152 9.14 6.22 -18.24
N PRO A 153 10.24 6.69 -18.83
CA PRO A 153 11.03 6.01 -19.86
C PRO A 153 12.12 5.08 -19.32
N ARG A 154 12.30 4.95 -18.00
CA ARG A 154 13.44 4.21 -17.42
C ARG A 154 13.20 2.73 -17.28
N GLU A 155 12.03 2.38 -16.77
CA GLU A 155 11.49 1.02 -16.81
C GLU A 155 12.48 -0.07 -16.35
N ARG A 156 13.10 0.14 -15.19
CA ARG A 156 14.08 -0.77 -14.60
C ARG A 156 13.64 -1.24 -13.22
N ALA A 157 14.13 -2.40 -12.79
CA ALA A 157 13.82 -2.93 -11.47
C ALA A 157 14.42 -2.04 -10.37
N MET A 158 13.60 -1.59 -9.44
CA MET A 158 13.99 -0.76 -8.29
C MET A 158 14.25 -1.60 -7.05
N MET A 159 13.33 -2.52 -6.76
CA MET A 159 13.38 -3.42 -5.60
C MET A 159 13.10 -4.85 -6.05
N TYR A 160 13.70 -5.83 -5.36
CA TYR A 160 13.43 -7.25 -5.52
C TYR A 160 12.79 -7.81 -4.25
N ILE A 161 11.68 -8.54 -4.39
CA ILE A 161 10.99 -9.17 -3.26
C ILE A 161 11.71 -10.48 -2.92
N ALA A 162 12.62 -10.42 -1.95
CA ALA A 162 13.48 -11.54 -1.57
C ALA A 162 12.73 -12.58 -0.72
N GLU A 163 11.88 -12.11 0.19
CA GLU A 163 11.02 -12.93 1.04
C GLU A 163 9.63 -12.30 1.11
N ASP A 164 8.61 -13.15 1.21
CA ASP A 164 7.23 -12.77 1.48
C ASP A 164 6.57 -13.95 2.19
N THR A 165 6.43 -13.87 3.51
CA THR A 165 5.94 -14.99 4.32
C THR A 165 4.43 -15.17 4.22
N TYR A 166 3.71 -14.10 3.84
CA TYR A 166 2.25 -14.13 3.73
C TYR A 166 1.78 -14.46 2.30
N GLY A 167 2.49 -13.96 1.29
CA GLY A 167 2.24 -14.28 -0.12
C GLY A 167 1.01 -13.58 -0.73
N ARG A 168 0.51 -12.52 -0.09
CA ARG A 168 -0.63 -11.73 -0.59
C ARG A 168 -0.28 -10.26 -0.55
N ASN A 169 -0.25 -9.65 -1.73
CA ASN A 169 -0.05 -8.22 -1.94
C ASN A 169 -0.87 -7.78 -3.15
N ASP A 170 -1.00 -6.49 -3.39
CA ASP A 170 -1.82 -5.98 -4.49
C ASP A 170 -1.16 -4.80 -5.23
N VAL A 171 -1.34 -4.79 -6.55
CA VAL A 171 -1.01 -3.66 -7.45
C VAL A 171 -2.18 -3.31 -8.37
N LEU A 172 -3.41 -3.67 -7.96
CA LEU A 172 -4.64 -3.46 -8.73
C LEU A 172 -5.43 -2.28 -8.17
N PHE A 173 -5.61 -2.22 -6.86
CA PHE A 173 -6.37 -1.18 -6.20
C PHE A 173 -5.51 0.07 -5.98
N PRO A 174 -6.09 1.27 -6.12
CA PRO A 174 -5.42 2.48 -5.72
C PRO A 174 -5.37 2.58 -4.19
N ARG A 175 -4.50 3.48 -3.70
CA ARG A 175 -4.50 3.93 -2.30
C ARG A 175 -5.83 4.57 -1.91
N CYS A 176 -6.20 4.48 -0.64
CA CYS A 176 -7.37 5.22 -0.15
C CYS A 176 -7.11 6.74 -0.10
N SER A 177 -8.18 7.52 -0.15
CA SER A 177 -8.16 8.99 -0.19
C SER A 177 -9.40 9.57 0.48
N ALA A 178 -9.39 10.86 0.82
CA ALA A 178 -10.58 11.56 1.34
C ALA A 178 -11.81 11.39 0.41
N TYR A 179 -11.60 11.41 -0.91
CA TYR A 179 -12.66 11.16 -1.90
C TYR A 179 -13.32 9.78 -1.72
N LEU A 180 -12.53 8.72 -1.49
CA LEU A 180 -13.07 7.38 -1.24
C LEU A 180 -13.97 7.39 -0.01
N TYR A 181 -13.50 7.95 1.11
CA TYR A 181 -14.23 7.92 2.37
C TYR A 181 -15.51 8.75 2.34
N GLU A 182 -15.48 9.93 1.75
CA GLU A 182 -16.69 10.75 1.62
C GLU A 182 -17.69 10.12 0.65
N SER A 183 -17.23 9.70 -0.53
CA SER A 183 -18.13 9.26 -1.60
C SER A 183 -18.71 7.85 -1.40
N ALA A 184 -18.00 6.95 -0.72
CA ALA A 184 -18.46 5.58 -0.46
C ALA A 184 -19.03 5.39 0.96
N TYR A 185 -18.52 6.12 1.95
CA TYR A 185 -18.88 5.94 3.37
C TYR A 185 -19.54 7.16 4.02
N GLY A 186 -19.53 8.33 3.37
CA GLY A 186 -20.09 9.57 3.93
C GLY A 186 -19.23 10.20 5.02
N TYR A 187 -17.97 9.81 5.14
CA TYR A 187 -17.05 10.37 6.15
C TYR A 187 -16.33 11.60 5.60
N HIS A 188 -16.69 12.78 6.12
CA HIS A 188 -16.02 14.05 5.79
C HIS A 188 -14.62 14.18 6.42
N THR A 189 -14.30 13.36 7.41
CA THR A 189 -13.02 13.38 8.11
C THR A 189 -12.61 11.94 8.43
N HIS A 190 -11.54 11.48 7.78
CA HIS A 190 -11.03 10.12 7.93
C HIS A 190 -9.54 10.06 7.57
N THR A 191 -8.75 9.30 8.32
CA THR A 191 -7.35 9.05 7.94
C THR A 191 -7.28 8.23 6.65
N ASN A 192 -6.31 8.50 5.78
CA ASN A 192 -6.21 7.85 4.48
C ASN A 192 -4.77 7.80 3.97
N CYS A 193 -4.44 6.79 3.16
CA CYS A 193 -3.09 6.57 2.67
C CYS A 193 -2.56 7.74 1.85
N HIS A 194 -3.38 8.40 1.02
CA HIS A 194 -2.92 9.54 0.24
C HIS A 194 -2.36 10.68 1.12
N ASP A 195 -3.08 11.07 2.17
CA ASP A 195 -2.65 12.15 3.08
C ASP A 195 -1.42 11.72 3.89
N ILE A 196 -1.41 10.47 4.39
CA ILE A 196 -0.30 9.94 5.18
C ILE A 196 0.98 9.87 4.34
N GLN A 197 0.86 9.38 3.11
CA GLN A 197 1.96 9.24 2.15
C GLN A 197 2.54 10.61 1.77
N SER A 198 1.66 11.58 1.52
CA SER A 198 2.01 12.97 1.21
C SER A 198 2.82 13.62 2.32
N GLU A 199 2.40 13.42 3.58
CA GLU A 199 3.11 13.95 4.74
C GLU A 199 4.44 13.25 4.97
N ALA A 200 4.49 11.92 4.88
CA ALA A 200 5.73 11.16 5.07
C ALA A 200 6.82 11.54 4.06
N GLN A 201 6.45 11.73 2.79
CA GLN A 201 7.41 12.10 1.74
C GLN A 201 7.80 13.59 1.76
N ARG A 202 7.04 14.44 2.48
CA ARG A 202 7.36 15.86 2.67
C ARG A 202 8.71 16.05 3.37
N GLU A 203 9.14 15.09 4.17
CA GLU A 203 10.50 15.06 4.76
C GLU A 203 11.59 15.22 3.70
N TYR A 204 11.36 14.78 2.45
CA TYR A 204 12.32 14.89 1.34
C TYR A 204 11.92 15.98 0.34
N GLY A 205 11.00 16.86 0.73
CA GLY A 205 10.44 17.97 -0.04
C GLY A 205 9.61 17.54 -1.26
N LEU A 206 9.12 16.29 -1.28
CA LEU A 206 8.14 15.84 -2.26
C LEU A 206 6.76 16.42 -1.94
N THR A 207 5.94 16.56 -2.97
CA THR A 207 4.61 17.17 -2.87
C THR A 207 3.50 16.12 -2.95
N PRO A 208 2.25 16.42 -2.55
CA PRO A 208 1.14 15.48 -2.71
C PRO A 208 0.94 14.96 -4.15
N ASP A 209 1.33 15.77 -5.16
CA ASP A 209 1.27 15.39 -6.58
C ASP A 209 2.31 14.34 -6.98
N ASP A 210 3.35 14.14 -6.17
CA ASP A 210 4.37 13.11 -6.41
C ASP A 210 3.91 11.73 -5.89
N VAL A 211 2.83 11.65 -5.09
CA VAL A 211 2.29 10.37 -4.62
C VAL A 211 1.72 9.57 -5.81
N HIS A 212 2.19 8.35 -5.98
CA HIS A 212 1.78 7.45 -7.07
C HIS A 212 0.95 6.26 -6.55
N ASP A 213 0.48 5.41 -7.47
CA ASP A 213 -0.24 4.18 -7.11
C ASP A 213 0.62 3.31 -6.18
N SER A 214 -0.02 2.74 -5.16
CA SER A 214 0.65 1.99 -4.09
C SER A 214 0.88 0.54 -4.48
N PHE A 215 2.00 -0.02 -4.02
CA PHE A 215 2.10 -1.46 -3.76
C PHE A 215 1.47 -1.74 -2.40
N ASN A 216 0.33 -2.43 -2.40
CA ASN A 216 -0.45 -2.68 -1.20
C ASN A 216 -0.02 -4.02 -0.59
N MET A 217 0.93 -3.98 0.35
CA MET A 217 1.46 -5.15 1.03
C MET A 217 0.43 -5.74 1.99
N PHE A 218 0.39 -7.07 2.09
CA PHE A 218 -0.56 -7.82 2.93
C PHE A 218 -2.04 -7.69 2.54
N MET A 219 -2.36 -6.87 1.53
CA MET A 219 -3.73 -6.68 1.05
C MET A 219 -4.20 -7.92 0.27
N CYS A 220 -5.33 -8.48 0.68
CA CYS A 220 -5.96 -9.60 -0.02
C CYS A 220 -6.97 -9.09 -1.03
N THR A 221 -6.72 -9.36 -2.31
CA THR A 221 -7.63 -8.99 -3.40
C THR A 221 -7.95 -10.21 -4.27
N GLU A 222 -9.17 -10.22 -4.80
CA GLU A 222 -9.66 -11.24 -5.73
C GLU A 222 -10.24 -10.57 -6.96
N VAL A 223 -10.14 -11.24 -8.12
CA VAL A 223 -10.76 -10.81 -9.37
C VAL A 223 -11.70 -11.92 -9.84
N THR A 224 -12.98 -11.60 -10.01
CA THR A 224 -14.00 -12.55 -10.48
C THR A 224 -13.85 -12.83 -11.96
N LEU A 225 -14.52 -13.88 -12.46
CA LEU A 225 -14.51 -14.23 -13.89
C LEU A 225 -15.13 -13.14 -14.77
N GLU A 226 -16.02 -12.35 -14.21
CA GLU A 226 -16.65 -11.19 -14.85
C GLU A 226 -15.73 -9.95 -14.84
N GLY A 227 -14.54 -10.05 -14.25
CA GLY A 227 -13.54 -8.98 -14.20
C GLY A 227 -13.75 -7.97 -13.06
N SER A 228 -14.62 -8.27 -12.09
CA SER A 228 -14.82 -7.41 -10.91
C SER A 228 -13.77 -7.73 -9.84
N ALA A 229 -13.18 -6.70 -9.23
CA ALA A 229 -12.20 -6.89 -8.18
C ALA A 229 -12.82 -6.66 -6.79
N THR A 230 -12.45 -7.45 -5.80
CA THR A 230 -12.91 -7.31 -4.41
C THR A 230 -11.74 -7.36 -3.43
N ILE A 231 -11.91 -6.69 -2.29
CA ILE A 231 -10.98 -6.77 -1.16
C ILE A 231 -11.55 -7.78 -0.17
N THR A 232 -10.74 -8.75 0.23
CA THR A 232 -11.12 -9.78 1.19
C THR A 232 -10.35 -9.62 2.50
N ARG A 233 -10.76 -10.35 3.54
CA ARG A 233 -10.08 -10.30 4.84
C ARG A 233 -8.66 -10.82 4.70
N GLN A 234 -7.74 -10.18 5.38
CA GLN A 234 -6.39 -10.71 5.53
C GLN A 234 -6.27 -11.63 6.75
N GLN A 235 -5.26 -12.49 6.71
CA GLN A 235 -4.95 -13.52 7.72
C GLN A 235 -3.46 -13.51 8.08
N SER A 236 -2.76 -12.42 7.75
CA SER A 236 -1.37 -12.23 8.18
C SER A 236 -1.32 -12.22 9.70
N LYS A 237 -0.24 -12.75 10.25
CA LYS A 237 -0.03 -12.93 11.69
C LYS A 237 1.13 -12.06 12.14
N GLN A 238 1.26 -11.91 13.45
CA GLN A 238 2.47 -11.35 14.04
C GLN A 238 3.73 -12.05 13.48
N GLY A 239 4.71 -11.25 13.06
CA GLY A 239 5.97 -11.71 12.47
C GLY A 239 5.91 -12.02 10.97
N ASP A 240 4.73 -12.01 10.33
CA ASP A 240 4.67 -12.07 8.87
C ASP A 240 5.32 -10.82 8.29
N HIS A 241 6.14 -10.99 7.25
CA HIS A 241 6.95 -9.91 6.71
C HIS A 241 7.23 -10.04 5.21
N ILE A 242 7.66 -8.92 4.63
CA ILE A 242 8.18 -8.82 3.27
C ILE A 242 9.57 -8.19 3.34
N ASP A 243 10.52 -8.82 2.67
CA ASP A 243 11.88 -8.34 2.53
C ASP A 243 12.13 -7.83 1.11
N LEU A 244 12.44 -6.55 0.99
CA LEU A 244 12.73 -5.88 -0.28
C LEU A 244 14.22 -5.54 -0.37
N ILE A 245 14.95 -6.17 -1.30
CA ILE A 245 16.32 -5.79 -1.63
C ILE A 245 16.32 -4.62 -2.60
N ALA A 246 17.00 -3.53 -2.26
CA ALA A 246 17.16 -2.37 -3.14
C ALA A 246 18.22 -2.61 -4.22
N LEU A 247 17.83 -2.46 -5.49
CA LEU A 247 18.70 -2.64 -6.66
C LEU A 247 19.35 -1.33 -7.15
N MET A 248 18.89 -0.21 -6.58
CA MET A 248 19.42 1.14 -6.69
C MET A 248 19.16 1.85 -5.37
N ASP A 249 19.73 3.04 -5.19
CA ASP A 249 19.37 3.87 -4.03
C ASP A 249 17.95 4.39 -4.21
N VAL A 250 17.10 4.11 -3.23
CA VAL A 250 15.70 4.50 -3.25
C VAL A 250 15.29 5.28 -2.02
N LEU A 251 14.28 6.13 -2.18
CA LEU A 251 13.44 6.57 -1.09
C LEU A 251 12.23 5.63 -1.01
N ALA A 252 12.21 4.78 0.00
CA ALA A 252 11.10 3.89 0.31
C ALA A 252 10.14 4.57 1.29
N VAL A 253 8.85 4.60 0.99
CA VAL A 253 7.88 5.32 1.81
C VAL A 253 6.68 4.41 2.13
N PRO A 254 6.80 3.49 3.10
CA PRO A 254 5.66 2.74 3.63
C PRO A 254 4.76 3.62 4.52
N ASN A 255 3.46 3.30 4.56
CA ASN A 255 2.54 3.81 5.57
C ASN A 255 1.58 2.74 6.10
N VAL A 256 1.14 2.91 7.34
CA VAL A 256 0.06 2.10 7.90
C VAL A 256 -1.24 2.51 7.20
N CYS A 257 -1.88 1.59 6.48
CA CYS A 257 -3.14 1.90 5.81
C CYS A 257 -4.19 2.34 6.83
N GLY A 258 -4.78 3.51 6.62
CA GLY A 258 -5.76 4.14 7.52
C GLY A 258 -7.19 3.57 7.43
N ALA A 259 -7.39 2.41 6.80
CA ALA A 259 -8.72 1.86 6.55
C ALA A 259 -9.23 0.96 7.69
N ASP A 260 -9.90 1.54 8.68
CA ASP A 260 -10.56 0.87 9.80
C ASP A 260 -12.04 0.50 9.56
N VAL A 261 -12.60 0.93 8.42
CA VAL A 261 -13.95 0.55 7.97
C VAL A 261 -13.94 -0.40 6.77
N MET A 262 -12.79 -0.99 6.46
CA MET A 262 -12.61 -1.92 5.35
C MET A 262 -11.91 -3.21 5.79
N ARG A 263 -12.11 -4.28 5.01
CA ARG A 263 -11.42 -5.57 5.19
C ARG A 263 -9.91 -5.50 5.00
N THR A 264 -9.41 -4.44 4.38
CA THR A 264 -7.99 -4.16 4.16
C THR A 264 -7.18 -4.29 5.46
N SER A 265 -7.69 -3.81 6.60
CA SER A 265 -7.07 -4.00 7.92
C SER A 265 -8.00 -4.73 8.88
N ASN A 266 -8.91 -5.56 8.36
CA ASN A 266 -9.92 -6.27 9.16
C ASN A 266 -10.64 -5.33 10.17
N PHE A 267 -11.00 -4.13 9.71
CA PHE A 267 -11.71 -3.11 10.49
C PHE A 267 -10.99 -2.59 11.75
N GLY A 268 -9.67 -2.69 11.84
CA GLY A 268 -8.93 -2.14 12.97
C GLY A 268 -7.50 -1.85 12.60
N LEU A 269 -6.94 -0.76 13.10
CA LEU A 269 -5.58 -0.35 12.74
C LEU A 269 -4.57 -0.93 13.72
N LYS A 270 -3.43 -1.41 13.22
CA LYS A 270 -2.34 -1.95 14.04
C LYS A 270 -1.01 -1.36 13.59
N PRO A 271 -0.01 -1.26 14.49
CA PRO A 271 1.32 -0.80 14.11
C PRO A 271 2.05 -1.80 13.20
N ILE A 272 3.05 -1.28 12.49
CA ILE A 272 3.93 -2.04 11.59
C ILE A 272 5.38 -1.80 11.99
N LYS A 273 6.20 -2.86 12.00
CA LYS A 273 7.63 -2.74 12.25
C LYS A 273 8.38 -2.59 10.92
N LEU A 274 9.30 -1.62 10.90
CA LEU A 274 10.20 -1.36 9.79
C LEU A 274 11.63 -1.67 10.25
N GLN A 275 12.39 -2.39 9.43
CA GLN A 275 13.80 -2.67 9.69
C GLN A 275 14.64 -2.54 8.42
N ILE A 276 15.88 -2.08 8.53
CA ILE A 276 16.84 -2.04 7.43
C ILE A 276 18.06 -2.89 7.77
N PHE A 277 18.48 -3.75 6.85
CA PHE A 277 19.68 -4.59 6.95
C PHE A 277 20.58 -4.40 5.72
N ASP A 278 21.83 -4.85 5.80
CA ASP A 278 22.64 -5.06 4.59
C ASP A 278 22.36 -6.46 4.02
N ALA A 279 22.18 -6.54 2.71
CA ALA A 279 22.18 -7.82 2.00
C ALA A 279 23.61 -8.37 1.93
N THR A 280 23.74 -9.70 1.98
CA THR A 280 25.03 -10.35 1.71
C THR A 280 25.36 -10.34 0.22
N ASP A 281 26.64 -10.49 -0.11
CA ASP A 281 27.07 -10.67 -1.50
C ASP A 281 26.38 -11.89 -2.16
N GLU A 282 26.11 -12.95 -1.39
CA GLU A 282 25.40 -14.15 -1.86
C GLU A 282 23.94 -13.85 -2.20
N GLU A 283 23.23 -13.10 -1.34
CA GLU A 283 21.86 -12.66 -1.60
C GLU A 283 21.80 -11.79 -2.84
N MET A 284 22.72 -10.83 -2.98
CA MET A 284 22.82 -9.97 -4.16
C MET A 284 23.12 -10.76 -5.43
N ALA A 285 24.03 -11.74 -5.37
CA ALA A 285 24.38 -12.59 -6.49
C ALA A 285 23.25 -13.55 -6.90
N ALA A 286 22.37 -13.92 -5.96
CA ALA A 286 21.23 -14.81 -6.21
C ALA A 286 20.06 -14.11 -6.93
N ILE A 287 20.04 -12.77 -6.97
CA ILE A 287 18.98 -12.01 -7.64
C ILE A 287 19.09 -12.23 -9.16
N PRO A 288 18.01 -12.70 -9.83
CA PRO A 288 18.04 -12.86 -11.28
C PRO A 288 18.31 -11.52 -11.98
N GLN A 289 19.12 -11.55 -13.04
CA GLN A 289 19.42 -10.36 -13.81
C GLN A 289 18.26 -10.00 -14.74
N THR A 290 17.87 -8.73 -14.77
CA THR A 290 16.92 -8.21 -15.75
C THR A 290 17.58 -8.08 -17.12
N PRO A 291 16.85 -8.26 -18.23
CA PRO A 291 17.44 -8.17 -19.57
C PRO A 291 17.91 -6.75 -19.88
N THR A 292 19.06 -6.64 -20.55
CA THR A 292 19.51 -5.40 -21.19
C THR A 292 18.95 -5.35 -22.61
N LEU A 293 18.14 -4.33 -22.91
CA LEU A 293 17.48 -4.19 -24.21
C LEU A 293 18.13 -3.08 -25.03
N ASN A 294 18.51 -3.38 -26.27
CA ASN A 294 19.13 -2.41 -27.19
C ASN A 294 18.21 -1.22 -27.52
N SER A 295 16.90 -1.42 -27.46
CA SER A 295 15.89 -0.38 -27.73
C SER A 295 15.43 0.37 -26.47
N GLN A 296 15.99 0.07 -25.29
CA GLN A 296 15.62 0.78 -24.07
C GLN A 296 16.07 2.23 -24.20
N ARG A 297 15.11 3.15 -24.13
CA ARG A 297 15.38 4.58 -24.11
C ARG A 297 15.60 5.04 -22.68
N THR A 298 16.26 6.18 -22.57
CA THR A 298 16.47 6.93 -21.33
C THR A 298 16.14 8.39 -21.61
N PRO A 299 15.94 9.24 -20.59
CA PRO A 299 15.58 10.65 -20.80
C PRO A 299 16.51 11.40 -21.79
N LYS A 300 17.81 11.10 -21.81
CA LYS A 300 18.78 11.69 -22.77
C LYS A 300 18.46 11.40 -24.25
N ASP A 301 17.67 10.37 -24.54
CA ASP A 301 17.33 9.98 -25.91
C ASP A 301 16.07 10.70 -26.43
N PHE A 302 15.43 11.55 -25.61
CA PHE A 302 14.26 12.33 -26.00
C PHE A 302 14.65 13.76 -26.37
N VAL A 303 13.92 14.38 -27.32
CA VAL A 303 14.15 15.78 -27.74
C VAL A 303 14.05 16.72 -26.55
N ASN A 304 13.07 16.50 -25.67
CA ASN A 304 13.06 17.08 -24.35
C ASN A 304 13.66 16.09 -23.34
N SER A 305 14.96 16.21 -23.12
CA SER A 305 15.72 15.37 -22.19
C SER A 305 15.87 15.95 -20.79
N GLN A 306 15.40 17.19 -20.58
CA GLN A 306 15.48 17.88 -19.30
C GLN A 306 14.40 17.37 -18.36
N ILE A 307 14.81 16.62 -17.35
CA ILE A 307 13.91 16.13 -16.30
C ILE A 307 13.69 17.28 -15.32
N LYS A 308 12.43 17.56 -15.00
CA LYS A 308 12.08 18.60 -14.00
C LYS A 308 12.38 18.17 -12.56
N ALA A 309 13.01 17.01 -12.34
CA ALA A 309 13.65 16.72 -11.07
C ALA A 309 14.85 17.66 -10.94
N THR A 310 14.63 18.80 -10.30
CA THR A 310 15.63 19.85 -10.15
C THR A 310 16.67 19.56 -9.07
N ARG A 311 16.48 18.48 -8.30
CA ARG A 311 17.33 18.10 -7.16
C ARG A 311 17.22 16.61 -6.83
N GLU A 312 18.23 16.12 -6.15
CA GLU A 312 18.18 14.84 -5.43
C GLU A 312 17.28 14.95 -4.19
N LEU A 313 16.83 13.80 -3.70
CA LEU A 313 16.08 13.70 -2.47
C LEU A 313 17.04 13.70 -1.29
N VAL A 314 16.91 14.71 -0.43
CA VAL A 314 17.69 14.88 0.80
C VAL A 314 16.69 15.19 1.91
N PRO A 315 16.84 14.59 3.11
CA PRO A 315 15.93 14.86 4.22
C PRO A 315 16.06 16.31 4.69
N ASP A 316 14.92 16.94 4.95
CA ASP A 316 14.82 18.22 5.63
C ASP A 316 15.04 18.02 7.12
N ALA A 317 16.17 18.52 7.64
CA ALA A 317 16.51 18.43 9.05
C ALA A 317 15.53 19.17 9.97
N ALA A 318 14.72 20.09 9.43
CA ALA A 318 13.67 20.79 10.16
C ALA A 318 12.29 20.09 10.08
N TYR A 319 12.20 18.94 9.40
CA TYR A 319 10.95 18.20 9.27
C TYR A 319 10.43 17.75 10.63
N VAL A 320 9.19 18.13 10.91
CA VAL A 320 8.38 17.60 12.01
C VAL A 320 7.10 17.03 11.40
N PRO A 321 6.75 15.76 11.67
CA PRO A 321 5.57 15.13 11.09
C PRO A 321 4.27 15.77 11.60
N GLN A 322 3.34 15.99 10.69
CA GLN A 322 2.01 16.57 10.91
C GLN A 322 0.96 15.77 10.13
N PHE A 323 0.78 14.50 10.52
CA PHE A 323 -0.18 13.63 9.86
C PHE A 323 -1.62 14.12 10.09
N VAL A 324 -2.38 14.20 9.00
CA VAL A 324 -3.80 14.58 9.04
C VAL A 324 -4.58 13.55 9.85
N ASN A 325 -5.50 14.02 10.70
CA ASN A 325 -6.34 13.18 11.57
C ASN A 325 -5.56 12.28 12.53
N THR A 326 -4.39 12.72 13.01
CA THR A 326 -3.49 11.98 13.92
C THR A 326 -3.03 12.90 15.07
N PRO A 327 -2.84 12.42 16.33
CA PRO A 327 -2.99 11.04 16.79
C PRO A 327 -4.43 10.56 16.75
N LEU A 328 -4.61 9.28 16.45
CA LEU A 328 -5.91 8.63 16.50
C LEU A 328 -6.38 8.53 17.96
N GLN A 329 -7.68 8.69 18.16
CA GLN A 329 -8.31 8.59 19.47
C GLN A 329 -9.20 7.35 19.50
N GLU A 330 -8.98 6.49 20.49
CA GLU A 330 -9.83 5.33 20.75
C GLU A 330 -10.69 5.61 21.97
N THR A 331 -12.00 5.39 21.83
CA THR A 331 -12.94 5.46 22.95
C THR A 331 -13.54 4.06 23.14
N PRO A 332 -13.38 3.43 24.32
CA PRO A 332 -14.03 2.17 24.60
C PRO A 332 -15.54 2.38 24.64
N VAL A 333 -16.27 1.44 24.04
CA VAL A 333 -17.73 1.40 24.06
C VAL A 333 -18.13 0.08 24.70
N ASP A 334 -18.75 0.16 25.87
CA ASP A 334 -19.29 -1.00 26.55
C ASP A 334 -20.58 -1.45 25.86
N ILE A 335 -20.67 -2.74 25.55
CA ILE A 335 -21.82 -3.35 24.89
C ILE A 335 -22.29 -4.52 25.73
N ASP A 336 -23.44 -4.37 26.37
CA ASP A 336 -24.10 -5.44 27.09
C ASP A 336 -24.84 -6.35 26.09
N LEU A 337 -24.58 -7.65 26.16
CA LEU A 337 -25.23 -8.66 25.34
C LEU A 337 -26.08 -9.58 26.22
N ASP A 338 -27.33 -9.82 25.82
CA ASP A 338 -28.17 -10.85 26.46
C ASP A 338 -27.70 -12.27 26.10
N GLU A 339 -28.25 -13.30 26.76
CA GLU A 339 -27.85 -14.70 26.53
C GLU A 339 -27.99 -15.15 25.06
N LYS A 340 -29.00 -14.63 24.34
CA LYS A 340 -29.22 -14.96 22.92
C LYS A 340 -28.23 -14.23 22.03
N GLU A 341 -27.90 -13.00 22.37
CA GLU A 341 -26.90 -12.18 21.67
C GLU A 341 -25.49 -12.74 21.86
N VAL A 342 -25.14 -13.19 23.07
CA VAL A 342 -23.89 -13.92 23.34
C VAL A 342 -23.81 -15.18 22.48
N ALA A 343 -24.86 -16.00 22.45
CA ALA A 343 -24.89 -17.20 21.62
C ALA A 343 -24.72 -16.89 20.12
N ARG A 344 -25.31 -15.78 19.65
CA ARG A 344 -25.16 -15.32 18.26
C ARG A 344 -23.75 -14.79 17.99
N PHE A 345 -23.18 -14.04 18.94
CA PHE A 345 -21.81 -13.54 18.86
C PHE A 345 -20.82 -14.70 18.74
N GLU A 346 -20.90 -15.71 19.62
CA GLU A 346 -20.00 -16.86 19.58
C GLU A 346 -20.07 -17.63 18.26
N ALA A 347 -21.27 -17.76 17.67
CA ALA A 347 -21.44 -18.39 16.37
C ALA A 347 -20.78 -17.58 15.21
N LEU A 348 -20.56 -16.28 15.39
CA LEU A 348 -20.07 -15.35 14.35
C LEU A 348 -18.68 -14.78 14.63
N ALA A 349 -18.09 -15.02 15.81
CA ALA A 349 -16.90 -14.33 16.32
C ALA A 349 -15.62 -14.55 15.51
N ARG A 350 -15.60 -15.42 14.50
CA ARG A 350 -14.42 -15.68 13.64
C ARG A 350 -13.15 -15.93 14.47
N ARG A 351 -13.25 -16.84 15.44
CA ARG A 351 -12.18 -17.21 16.38
C ARG A 351 -10.87 -17.63 15.69
N SER A 352 -10.92 -18.08 14.44
CA SER A 352 -9.73 -18.38 13.63
C SER A 352 -8.89 -17.15 13.27
N ILE A 353 -9.46 -15.95 13.29
CA ILE A 353 -8.77 -14.68 13.00
C ILE A 353 -8.45 -13.95 14.31
N TYR A 354 -9.42 -13.80 15.20
CA TYR A 354 -9.31 -12.93 16.37
C TYR A 354 -8.97 -13.67 17.68
N GLY A 355 -8.99 -15.01 17.68
CA GLY A 355 -8.79 -15.77 18.92
C GLY A 355 -9.77 -15.34 20.01
N ASN A 356 -9.23 -14.87 21.13
CA ASN A 356 -9.98 -14.42 22.31
C ASN A 356 -10.25 -12.90 22.32
N ASP A 357 -9.94 -12.16 21.25
CA ASP A 357 -10.24 -10.73 21.14
C ASP A 357 -11.70 -10.50 20.74
N ASP A 358 -12.57 -10.47 21.74
CA ASP A 358 -14.01 -10.29 21.53
C ASP A 358 -14.35 -8.93 20.91
N ALA A 359 -13.59 -7.89 21.24
CA ALA A 359 -13.84 -6.54 20.73
C ALA A 359 -13.59 -6.47 19.22
N SER A 360 -12.48 -7.02 18.74
CA SER A 360 -12.19 -7.09 17.30
C SER A 360 -13.15 -8.01 16.56
N SER A 361 -13.52 -9.14 17.16
CA SER A 361 -14.56 -10.05 16.63
C SER A 361 -15.90 -9.33 16.44
N LEU A 362 -16.36 -8.60 17.46
CA LEU A 362 -17.62 -7.88 17.42
C LEU A 362 -17.56 -6.74 16.40
N ARG A 363 -16.46 -5.98 16.37
CA ARG A 363 -16.21 -4.93 15.38
C ARG A 363 -16.32 -5.47 13.94
N ASP A 364 -15.67 -6.60 13.64
CA ASP A 364 -15.76 -7.24 12.32
C ASP A 364 -17.20 -7.63 11.98
N ILE A 365 -17.94 -8.22 12.93
CA ILE A 365 -19.34 -8.61 12.72
C ILE A 365 -20.17 -7.38 12.35
N VAL A 366 -20.06 -6.29 13.11
CA VAL A 366 -20.84 -5.06 12.89
C VAL A 366 -20.50 -4.42 11.55
N PHE A 367 -19.23 -4.19 11.26
CA PHE A 367 -18.83 -3.57 9.99
C PHE A 367 -19.10 -4.47 8.80
N SER A 368 -18.96 -5.79 8.93
CA SER A 368 -19.34 -6.72 7.85
C SER A 368 -20.85 -6.71 7.58
N TRP A 369 -21.68 -6.62 8.63
CA TRP A 369 -23.12 -6.44 8.45
C TRP A 369 -23.43 -5.10 7.77
N TRP A 370 -22.77 -4.03 8.21
CA TRP A 370 -22.97 -2.70 7.65
C TRP A 370 -22.58 -2.66 6.17
N GLU A 371 -21.40 -3.17 5.81
CA GLU A 371 -20.94 -3.29 4.43
C GLU A 371 -21.97 -4.04 3.57
N ASN A 372 -22.37 -5.24 4.02
CA ASN A 372 -23.31 -6.07 3.26
C ASN A 372 -24.69 -5.44 3.07
N ARG A 373 -25.10 -4.57 4.00
CA ARG A 373 -26.44 -3.97 4.01
C ARG A 373 -26.51 -2.62 3.30
N TYR A 374 -25.47 -1.80 3.46
CA TYR A 374 -25.51 -0.38 3.08
C TYR A 374 -24.48 0.00 2.02
N LEU A 375 -23.36 -0.72 1.93
CA LEU A 375 -22.30 -0.40 0.98
C LEU A 375 -22.71 -0.85 -0.42
N ASN A 376 -23.30 0.07 -1.18
CA ASN A 376 -23.75 -0.12 -2.56
C ASN A 376 -22.68 0.24 -3.60
N SER A 377 -21.44 0.52 -3.18
CA SER A 377 -20.30 0.83 -4.03
C SER A 377 -19.63 -0.46 -4.53
N ALA A 378 -19.45 -0.58 -5.84
CA ALA A 378 -18.58 -1.62 -6.40
C ALA A 378 -17.13 -1.27 -6.06
N SER A 379 -16.47 -2.10 -5.25
CA SER A 379 -15.01 -2.06 -5.09
C SER A 379 -14.46 -0.72 -4.58
N GLY A 380 -15.21 0.00 -3.74
CA GLY A 380 -14.82 1.31 -3.20
C GLY A 380 -15.02 2.49 -4.16
N ALA A 381 -15.42 2.29 -5.41
CA ALA A 381 -15.80 3.41 -6.27
C ALA A 381 -17.23 3.87 -5.91
N PRO A 382 -17.47 5.19 -5.75
CA PRO A 382 -18.83 5.68 -5.59
C PRO A 382 -19.68 5.22 -6.76
N ARG A 383 -20.98 5.00 -6.52
CA ARG A 383 -21.93 4.83 -7.61
C ARG A 383 -21.89 6.09 -8.47
N ILE A 384 -21.20 6.03 -9.60
CA ILE A 384 -21.43 6.97 -10.70
C ILE A 384 -22.89 6.73 -11.08
N SER A 385 -23.75 7.69 -10.76
CA SER A 385 -25.20 7.54 -10.88
C SER A 385 -25.54 6.94 -12.25
N ALA A 386 -26.07 5.73 -12.28
CA ALA A 386 -26.98 5.39 -13.36
C ALA A 386 -28.12 6.41 -13.25
N GLN A 387 -28.32 7.21 -14.30
CA GLN A 387 -29.53 8.00 -14.46
C GLN A 387 -30.71 7.16 -13.99
N LYS A 388 -31.50 7.69 -13.05
CA LYS A 388 -32.78 7.11 -12.66
C LYS A 388 -33.52 6.75 -13.96
N LYS A 389 -33.69 5.46 -14.24
CA LYS A 389 -34.69 5.00 -15.19
C LYS A 389 -36.02 4.95 -14.49
#